data_AF-A0A7J4INW6-F1
#
_entry.id   AF-A0A7J4INW6-F1
#
_cell.length_a   1.000
_cell.length_b   1.000
_cell.length_c   1.000
_cell.angle_alpha   90.00
_cell.angle_beta   90.00
_cell.angle_gamma   90.00
#
_symmetry.space_group_name_H-M   'P 1'
#
loop_
_entity.id
_entity.type
_entity.pdbx_description
1 polymer ?
#
loop_
_entity_poly.entity_id
_entity_poly.type
_entity_poly.pdbx_seq_one_letter_code
_entity_poly.pdbx_strand_id
1 'polypeptide(L)'
;MVDFKVVLSDPKTGRSYKMTASGGAAGAIIGKRVGGEVDAGPLGLPGYRVTITGASDRNGTPARKDLPGGGRRRLLLAGGIGFNPVMDGQRMRKAVRGGEITQDFVQINAKVTQYGERALDDLLAAPAAE
;
A
#
# COMPACT_ATOMS: atom_id res chain seq x y z
N MET A 1 3.69 -0.83 18.87
CA MET A 1 3.00 0.12 17.99
C MET A 1 3.37 -0.27 16.57
N VAL A 2 2.42 -0.33 15.64
CA VAL A 2 2.71 -0.74 14.26
C VAL A 2 3.05 0.51 13.48
N ASP A 3 4.27 0.57 12.96
CA ASP A 3 4.71 1.64 12.07
C ASP A 3 4.62 1.14 10.63
N PHE A 4 3.81 1.79 9.81
CA PHE A 4 3.73 1.48 8.39
C PHE A 4 4.59 2.46 7.58
N LYS A 5 5.36 1.93 6.64
CA LYS A 5 6.01 2.73 5.60
C LYS A 5 5.01 2.94 4.48
N VAL A 6 4.46 4.13 4.37
CA VAL A 6 3.51 4.49 3.32
C VAL A 6 4.28 5.13 2.16
N VAL A 7 4.17 4.55 0.99
CA VAL A 7 4.69 5.12 -0.26
C VAL A 7 3.51 5.73 -0.98
N LEU A 8 3.51 7.06 -1.08
CA LEU A 8 2.46 7.84 -1.71
C LEU A 8 2.94 8.30 -3.09
N SER A 9 2.32 7.79 -4.14
CA SER A 9 2.62 8.15 -5.52
C SER A 9 1.61 9.17 -6.05
N ASP A 10 2.14 10.26 -6.59
CA ASP A 10 1.37 11.26 -7.32
C ASP A 10 1.42 10.95 -8.83
N PRO A 11 0.28 10.59 -9.45
CA PRO A 11 0.22 10.26 -10.87
C PRO A 11 0.37 11.46 -11.81
N LYS A 12 0.19 12.70 -11.34
CA LYS A 12 0.34 13.91 -12.18
C LYS A 12 1.78 14.37 -12.25
N THR A 13 2.48 14.37 -11.12
CA THR A 13 3.89 14.80 -11.04
C THR A 13 4.86 13.65 -11.29
N GLY A 14 4.39 12.39 -11.22
CA GLY A 14 5.22 11.19 -11.33
C GLY A 14 6.15 10.99 -10.13
N ARG A 15 6.02 11.82 -9.08
CA ARG A 15 6.84 11.74 -7.88
C ARG A 15 6.22 10.77 -6.88
N SER A 16 7.08 10.14 -6.08
CA SER A 16 6.66 9.27 -4.98
C SER A 16 7.36 9.70 -3.71
N TYR A 17 6.58 9.85 -2.64
CA TYR A 17 7.05 10.29 -1.33
C TYR A 17 6.93 9.14 -0.34
N LYS A 18 7.94 9.02 0.53
CA LYS A 18 7.94 8.02 1.60
C LYS A 18 7.56 8.71 2.90
N MET A 19 6.52 8.20 3.54
CA MET A 19 6.05 8.67 4.84
C MET A 19 6.04 7.52 5.84
N THR A 20 6.37 7.82 7.08
CA THR A 20 6.19 6.88 8.18
C THR A 20 4.86 7.20 8.86
N ALA A 21 3.90 6.29 8.76
CA ALA A 21 2.61 6.40 9.44
C ALA A 21 2.70 5.65 10.77
N SER A 22 2.75 6.39 11.89
CA SER A 22 2.77 5.84 13.24
C SER A 22 1.42 5.98 13.94
N GLY A 23 1.09 5.04 14.83
CA GLY A 23 0.00 5.14 15.79
C GLY A 23 -1.41 5.37 15.20
N GLY A 24 -1.88 6.62 15.23
CA GLY A 24 -3.25 6.99 14.82
C GLY A 24 -3.48 6.89 13.30
N ALA A 25 -2.46 7.23 12.51
CA ALA A 25 -2.51 7.08 11.05
C ALA A 25 -2.55 5.59 10.63
N ALA A 26 -1.80 4.76 11.35
CA ALA A 26 -1.78 3.31 11.17
C ALA A 26 -3.15 2.68 11.48
N GLY A 27 -3.80 3.12 12.56
CA GLY A 27 -5.15 2.69 12.93
C GLY A 27 -6.21 2.96 11.87
N ALA A 28 -6.13 4.10 11.18
CA ALA A 28 -7.10 4.47 10.13
C ALA A 28 -6.99 3.61 8.86
N ILE A 29 -5.83 2.99 8.62
CA ILE A 29 -5.55 2.17 7.43
C ILE A 29 -5.83 0.68 7.70
N ILE A 30 -5.72 0.23 8.95
CA ILE A 30 -6.03 -1.15 9.35
C ILE A 30 -7.51 -1.44 9.11
N GLY A 31 -7.81 -2.59 8.50
CA GLY A 31 -9.16 -3.02 8.12
C GLY A 31 -9.66 -2.46 6.78
N LYS A 32 -8.90 -1.57 6.13
CA LYS A 32 -9.18 -1.16 4.74
C LYS A 32 -8.71 -2.24 3.77
N ARG A 33 -9.33 -2.25 2.59
CA ARG A 33 -8.98 -3.17 1.50
C ARG A 33 -8.04 -2.51 0.49
N VAL A 34 -7.15 -3.31 -0.08
CA VAL A 34 -6.37 -2.96 -1.26
C VAL A 34 -7.33 -2.73 -2.43
N GLY A 35 -7.23 -1.55 -3.04
CA GLY A 35 -8.15 -1.00 -4.04
C GLY A 35 -9.18 -0.03 -3.47
N GLY A 36 -9.27 0.10 -2.14
CA GLY A 36 -10.16 1.04 -1.47
C GLY A 36 -9.59 2.46 -1.43
N GLU A 37 -10.49 3.44 -1.43
CA GLU A 37 -10.18 4.84 -1.15
C GLU A 37 -10.16 5.09 0.37
N VAL A 38 -9.17 5.87 0.80
CA VAL A 38 -8.96 6.28 2.18
C VAL A 38 -8.67 7.77 2.19
N ASP A 39 -9.25 8.48 3.15
CA ASP A 39 -8.93 9.88 3.38
C ASP A 39 -7.54 9.99 4.00
N ALA A 40 -6.68 10.83 3.44
CA ALA A 40 -5.30 11.00 3.87
C ALA A 40 -5.13 12.05 4.99
N GLY A 41 -6.23 12.55 5.56
CA GLY A 41 -6.22 13.44 6.72
C GLY A 41 -5.39 12.90 7.90
N PRO A 42 -5.58 11.63 8.33
CA PRO A 42 -4.76 11.01 9.38
C PRO A 42 -3.28 10.85 9.02
N LEU A 43 -2.92 10.91 7.74
CA LEU A 43 -1.54 10.81 7.24
C LEU A 43 -0.84 12.19 7.18
N GLY A 44 -1.51 13.27 7.63
CA GLY A 44 -0.97 14.63 7.54
C GLY A 44 -1.23 15.32 6.20
N LEU A 45 -2.08 14.74 5.35
CA LEU A 45 -2.50 15.31 4.06
C LEU A 45 -4.00 15.68 4.12
N PRO A 46 -4.35 16.82 4.72
CA PRO A 46 -5.74 17.25 4.83
C PRO A 46 -6.33 17.51 3.43
N GLY A 47 -7.55 17.00 3.20
CA GLY A 47 -8.27 17.17 1.92
C GLY A 47 -7.82 16.25 0.78
N TYR A 48 -6.83 15.38 1.01
CA TYR A 48 -6.39 14.40 0.01
C TYR A 48 -7.13 13.07 0.15
N ARG A 49 -7.51 12.47 -0.99
CA ARG A 49 -7.92 11.06 -1.04
C ARG A 49 -6.87 10.22 -1.73
N VAL A 50 -6.62 9.06 -1.14
CA VAL A 50 -5.64 8.10 -1.63
C VAL A 50 -6.30 6.75 -1.83
N THR A 51 -6.00 6.10 -2.94
CA THR A 51 -6.36 4.71 -3.18
C THR A 51 -5.19 3.82 -2.81
N ILE A 52 -5.43 2.82 -1.97
CA ILE A 52 -4.41 1.83 -1.64
C ILE A 52 -4.24 0.90 -2.83
N THR A 53 -3.09 0.91 -3.48
CA THR A 53 -2.84 0.07 -4.65
C THR A 53 -2.25 -1.29 -4.28
N GLY A 54 -1.54 -1.38 -3.16
CA GLY A 54 -0.94 -2.63 -2.70
C GLY A 54 -0.34 -2.53 -1.30
N ALA A 55 0.02 -3.67 -0.73
CA ALA A 55 0.72 -3.74 0.55
C ALA A 55 1.67 -4.94 0.56
N SER A 56 2.71 -4.85 1.39
CA SER A 56 3.73 -5.89 1.54
C SER A 56 3.92 -6.24 3.02
N ASP A 57 3.90 -7.54 3.27
CA ASP A 57 4.12 -8.13 4.58
C ASP A 57 5.60 -8.05 5.00
N ARG A 58 5.90 -8.26 6.30
CA ARG A 58 7.28 -8.37 6.81
C ARG A 58 8.11 -9.41 6.07
N ASN A 59 7.47 -10.48 5.61
CA ASN A 59 8.10 -11.56 4.86
C ASN A 59 8.20 -11.26 3.34
N GLY A 60 7.87 -10.04 2.92
CA GLY A 60 7.84 -9.64 1.50
C GLY A 60 6.68 -10.22 0.70
N THR A 61 5.71 -10.89 1.34
CA THR A 61 4.55 -11.43 0.61
C THR A 61 3.62 -10.29 0.19
N PRO A 62 3.21 -10.25 -1.09
CA PRO A 62 2.33 -9.19 -1.57
C PRO A 62 0.87 -9.46 -1.16
N ALA A 63 0.15 -8.38 -0.86
CA ALA A 63 -1.30 -8.39 -0.76
C ALA A 63 -1.95 -8.46 -2.14
N ARG A 64 -2.99 -9.27 -2.27
CA ARG A 64 -3.78 -9.39 -3.50
C ARG A 64 -5.22 -8.99 -3.25
N LYS A 65 -5.70 -8.01 -4.02
CA LYS A 65 -7.05 -7.42 -3.92
C LYS A 65 -8.19 -8.44 -4.09
N ASP A 66 -7.96 -9.51 -4.86
CA ASP A 66 -8.99 -10.52 -5.17
C ASP A 66 -9.31 -11.43 -3.97
N LEU A 67 -8.44 -11.49 -2.96
CA LEU A 67 -8.58 -12.41 -1.83
C LEU A 67 -9.23 -11.71 -0.64
N PRO A 68 -10.36 -12.22 -0.13
CA PRO A 68 -10.97 -11.71 1.09
C PRO A 68 -10.18 -12.13 2.34
N GLY A 69 -10.20 -11.26 3.34
CA GLY A 69 -9.53 -11.44 4.64
C GLY A 69 -8.08 -10.96 4.67
N GLY A 70 -7.48 -10.94 5.87
CA GLY A 70 -6.07 -10.55 6.08
C GLY A 70 -5.07 -11.70 6.17
N GLY A 71 -5.57 -12.94 6.06
CA GLY A 71 -4.77 -14.15 6.25
C GLY A 71 -3.83 -14.46 5.09
N ARG A 72 -2.77 -15.22 5.39
CA ARG A 72 -1.83 -15.77 4.39
C ARG A 72 -2.35 -17.11 3.88
N ARG A 73 -2.41 -17.28 2.56
CA ARG A 73 -2.85 -18.53 1.90
C ARG A 73 -1.87 -18.93 0.81
N ARG A 74 -1.73 -20.23 0.56
CA ARG A 74 -0.93 -20.75 -0.56
C ARG A 74 -1.86 -21.11 -1.72
N LEU A 75 -1.74 -20.39 -2.83
CA LEU A 75 -2.57 -20.58 -4.01
C LEU A 75 -1.71 -21.03 -5.19
N LEU A 76 -2.30 -21.83 -6.08
CA LEU A 76 -1.70 -22.13 -7.36
C LEU A 76 -1.88 -20.91 -8.27
N LEU A 77 -0.77 -20.24 -8.61
CA LEU A 77 -0.77 -19.08 -9.48
C LEU A 77 -0.26 -19.48 -10.86
N ALA A 78 -0.96 -19.00 -11.90
CA ALA A 78 -0.50 -19.07 -13.28
C ALA A 78 0.24 -17.80 -13.72
N GLY A 79 0.08 -16.70 -12.98
CA GLY A 79 0.76 -15.42 -13.22
C GLY A 79 0.16 -14.28 -12.39
N GLY A 80 0.71 -13.09 -12.54
CA GLY A 80 0.23 -11.86 -11.93
C GLY A 80 0.87 -11.52 -10.58
N ILE A 81 0.06 -11.00 -9.65
CA ILE A 81 0.55 -10.45 -8.38
C ILE A 81 1.23 -11.54 -7.54
N GLY A 82 2.55 -11.40 -7.35
CA GLY A 82 3.38 -12.32 -6.56
C GLY A 82 3.93 -13.54 -7.32
N PHE A 83 3.64 -13.68 -8.62
CA PHE A 83 4.24 -14.72 -9.45
C PHE A 83 4.38 -14.26 -10.91
N ASN A 84 5.62 -14.16 -11.37
CA ASN A 84 5.94 -13.91 -12.77
C ASN A 84 6.40 -15.24 -13.41
N PRO A 85 5.60 -15.87 -14.29
CA PRO A 85 5.98 -17.12 -14.94
C PRO A 85 7.13 -16.87 -15.92
N VAL A 86 8.07 -17.80 -15.98
CA VAL A 86 9.22 -17.73 -16.92
C VAL A 86 8.93 -18.52 -18.19
N MET A 87 8.11 -19.55 -18.09
CA MET A 87 7.69 -20.40 -19.21
C MET A 87 6.19 -20.36 -19.37
N ASP A 88 5.72 -20.45 -20.62
CA ASP A 88 4.30 -20.54 -20.91
C ASP A 88 3.68 -21.78 -20.25
N GLY A 89 2.55 -21.59 -19.58
CA GLY A 89 1.86 -22.64 -18.83
C GLY A 89 2.46 -22.96 -17.44
N GLN A 90 3.53 -22.28 -17.01
CA GLN A 90 4.09 -22.49 -15.68
C GLN A 90 3.09 -22.08 -14.59
N ARG A 91 2.79 -23.01 -13.68
CA ARG A 91 1.97 -22.74 -12.49
C ARG A 91 2.75 -23.11 -11.24
N MET A 92 2.76 -22.22 -10.25
CA MET A 92 3.47 -22.46 -9.00
C MET A 92 2.59 -22.15 -7.80
N ARG A 93 2.69 -23.00 -6.77
CA ARG A 93 2.01 -22.74 -5.50
C ARG A 93 2.82 -21.74 -4.66
N LYS A 94 2.36 -20.49 -4.59
CA LYS A 94 3.00 -19.39 -3.86
C LYS A 94 2.13 -18.91 -2.72
N ALA A 95 2.77 -18.38 -1.67
CA ALA A 95 2.07 -17.75 -0.57
C ALA A 95 1.70 -16.32 -0.95
N VAL A 96 0.43 -15.98 -0.78
CA VAL A 96 -0.14 -14.66 -1.05
C VAL A 96 -0.94 -14.24 0.16
N ARG A 97 -0.97 -12.94 0.42
CA ARG A 97 -1.77 -12.36 1.49
C ARG A 97 -3.07 -11.82 0.95
N GLY A 98 -4.13 -11.91 1.75
CA GLY A 98 -5.41 -11.33 1.39
C GLY A 98 -5.36 -9.80 1.29
N GLY A 99 -6.38 -9.23 0.68
CA GLY A 99 -6.45 -7.81 0.35
C GLY A 99 -6.80 -6.91 1.52
N GLU A 100 -7.05 -7.43 2.71
CA GLU A 100 -7.32 -6.65 3.92
C GLU A 100 -6.02 -6.32 4.65
N ILE A 101 -5.86 -5.05 5.04
CA ILE A 101 -4.65 -4.57 5.70
C ILE A 101 -4.73 -4.91 7.19
N THR A 102 -3.83 -5.80 7.62
CA THR A 102 -3.61 -6.15 9.02
C THR A 102 -2.38 -5.45 9.60
N GLN A 103 -2.17 -5.63 10.90
CA GLN A 103 -1.06 -5.07 11.65
C GLN A 103 0.32 -5.64 11.26
N ASP A 104 0.38 -6.78 10.57
CA ASP A 104 1.67 -7.38 10.22
C ASP A 104 2.24 -6.85 8.89
N PHE A 105 1.50 -6.00 8.18
CA PHE A 105 2.03 -5.31 7.01
C PHE A 105 3.14 -4.33 7.43
N VAL A 106 4.12 -4.13 6.56
CA VAL A 106 5.24 -3.21 6.81
C VAL A 106 5.20 -2.04 5.84
N GLN A 107 4.88 -2.30 4.57
CA GLN A 107 4.80 -1.29 3.54
C GLN A 107 3.41 -1.25 2.91
N ILE A 108 2.91 -0.04 2.70
CA ILE A 108 1.64 0.22 2.03
C ILE A 108 1.91 1.18 0.88
N ASN A 109 1.47 0.81 -0.32
CA ASN A 109 1.57 1.62 -1.52
C ASN A 109 0.21 2.24 -1.80
N ALA A 110 0.19 3.56 -1.94
CA ALA A 110 -1.00 4.33 -2.18
C ALA A 110 -0.80 5.30 -3.36
N LYS A 111 -1.88 5.57 -4.08
CA LYS A 111 -1.94 6.49 -5.20
C LYS A 111 -2.89 7.63 -4.84
N VAL A 112 -2.50 8.87 -5.14
CA VAL A 112 -3.38 10.03 -4.96
C VAL A 112 -4.46 10.03 -6.04
N THR A 113 -5.73 10.11 -5.64
CA THR A 113 -6.89 10.22 -6.55
C THR A 113 -7.51 11.60 -6.51
N GLN A 114 -7.68 12.18 -5.32
CA GLN A 114 -8.15 13.56 -5.17
C GLN A 114 -7.10 14.39 -4.45
N TYR A 115 -6.84 15.57 -5.03
CA TYR A 115 -5.86 16.51 -4.53
C TYR A 115 -6.56 17.49 -3.59
N GLY A 116 -5.96 17.69 -2.41
CA GLY A 116 -6.39 18.71 -1.45
C GLY A 116 -5.85 20.10 -1.79
N GLU A 117 -6.05 21.04 -0.86
CA GLU A 117 -5.81 22.48 -1.06
C GLU A 117 -4.33 22.90 -1.12
N ARG A 118 -3.39 22.07 -0.61
CA ARG A 118 -1.95 22.39 -0.58
C ARG A 118 -1.15 21.43 -1.43
N ALA A 119 -0.15 21.91 -2.18
CA ALA A 119 0.69 21.08 -3.03
C ALA A 119 1.43 19.99 -2.23
N LEU A 120 1.50 18.77 -2.77
CA LEU A 120 2.20 17.65 -2.16
C LEU A 120 3.69 17.95 -1.95
N ASP A 121 4.31 18.74 -2.84
CA ASP A 121 5.71 19.16 -2.70
C ASP A 121 5.96 20.02 -1.45
N ASP A 122 5.00 20.82 -0.99
CA ASP A 122 5.16 21.66 0.22
C ASP A 122 4.89 20.90 1.51
N LEU A 123 4.05 19.86 1.46
CA LEU A 123 3.72 19.02 2.61
C LEU A 123 4.70 17.85 2.80
N LEU A 124 5.40 17.45 1.73
CA LEU A 124 6.30 16.30 1.69
C LEU A 124 7.72 16.67 1.26
N ALA A 125 8.05 17.97 1.25
CA ALA A 125 9.43 18.42 1.20
C ALA A 125 10.20 17.60 2.25
N ALA A 126 10.98 16.64 1.77
CA ALA A 126 11.86 15.87 2.62
C ALA A 126 12.72 16.88 3.39
N PRO A 127 12.93 16.72 4.72
CA PRO A 127 14.07 17.37 5.31
C PRO A 127 15.28 17.01 4.44
N ALA A 128 16.07 18.03 4.13
CA ALA A 128 17.29 17.91 3.38
C ALA A 128 18.06 16.67 3.84
N ALA A 129 18.55 15.90 2.86
CA ALA A 129 19.57 14.92 3.13
C ALA A 129 20.74 15.64 3.85
N GLU A 130 20.95 15.29 5.11
CA GLU A 130 22.21 15.45 5.82
C GLU A 130 22.73 14.04 6.15
#